data_AF-A0A653RT31-F1
#
_entry.id   AF-A0A653RT31-F1
#
_cell.length_a   1.000
_cell.length_b   1.000
_cell.length_c   1.000
_cell.angle_alpha   90.00
_cell.angle_beta   90.00
_cell.angle_gamma   90.00
#
_symmetry.space_group_name_H-M   'P 1'
#
loop_
_entity.id
_entity.type
_entity.pdbx_description
1 polymer ?
#
loop_
_entity_poly.entity_id
_entity_poly.type
_entity_poly.pdbx_seq_one_letter_code
_entity_poly.pdbx_strand_id
1 'polypeptide(L)'
;MAAIDDHWTIGIATLADTQRLIRVPHSVLVKEVENHTCITGRAVKQQRAAELRVARHGRRQSGSIVIEFVILLPFLLMVLFGIIDASALMYDKAALTNAARTAARAGTCLSVPPLTVSQITAVANTALQGSLLSGNTSDVATVSVDQSSGTATGSPLTVTLSYSYQGLFMGSALTTITGPIVLSATAVMNYE
;
A
#
# COMPACT_ATOMS: atom_id res chain seq x y z
N MET A 1 -19.95 49.70 21.63
CA MET A 1 -20.10 48.23 21.58
C MET A 1 -18.96 47.66 22.43
N ALA A 2 -19.21 47.34 23.70
CA ALA A 2 -19.83 46.08 24.16
C ALA A 2 -18.84 44.91 23.93
N ALA A 3 -18.11 44.38 24.94
CA ALA A 3 -18.53 43.78 26.23
C ALA A 3 -19.26 42.43 26.05
N ILE A 4 -19.28 41.57 27.09
CA ILE A 4 -19.59 40.12 27.13
C ILE A 4 -18.30 39.27 26.98
N ASP A 5 -17.72 38.60 27.99
CA ASP A 5 -18.14 38.23 29.36
C ASP A 5 -19.28 37.17 29.39
N ASP A 6 -19.20 35.98 30.01
CA ASP A 6 -18.55 35.62 31.27
C ASP A 6 -17.93 34.18 31.32
N HIS A 7 -17.24 33.91 32.43
CA HIS A 7 -16.65 32.67 32.97
C HIS A 7 -17.58 31.44 33.18
N TRP A 8 -17.04 30.21 33.07
CA TRP A 8 -17.40 29.04 33.92
C TRP A 8 -16.33 27.92 33.75
N THR A 9 -15.40 27.58 34.65
CA THR A 9 -15.41 27.26 36.09
C THR A 9 -16.39 26.19 36.54
N ILE A 10 -16.03 24.93 36.28
CA ILE A 10 -16.43 23.76 37.09
C ILE A 10 -15.18 23.43 37.94
N GLY A 11 -15.21 23.32 39.26
CA GLY A 11 -16.33 23.05 40.16
C GLY A 11 -15.89 21.99 41.17
N ILE A 12 -14.71 22.19 41.77
CA ILE A 12 -14.08 21.24 42.69
C ILE A 12 -14.74 21.39 44.05
N ALA A 13 -15.61 20.43 44.41
CA ALA A 13 -16.27 20.43 45.71
C ALA A 13 -15.27 20.12 46.84
N THR A 14 -15.26 21.01 47.83
CA THR A 14 -14.48 20.94 49.07
C THR A 14 -15.23 20.20 50.19
N LEU A 15 -14.62 20.13 51.38
CA LEU A 15 -15.13 19.57 52.65
C LEU A 15 -15.09 18.02 52.70
N ALA A 16 -14.64 17.35 53.76
CA ALA A 16 -13.89 17.71 54.98
C ALA A 16 -13.08 16.43 55.37
N ASP A 17 -12.29 16.30 56.43
CA ASP A 17 -12.16 17.03 57.69
C ASP A 17 -10.78 16.72 58.33
N THR A 18 -10.35 17.61 59.23
CA THR A 18 -9.34 17.46 60.30
C THR A 18 -8.36 16.28 60.29
N GLN A 19 -7.08 16.64 60.16
CA GLN A 19 -6.01 15.89 60.83
C GLN A 19 -6.21 15.92 62.35
N ARG A 20 -6.28 14.75 62.99
CA ARG A 20 -6.07 14.65 64.45
C ARG A 20 -5.36 13.36 64.89
N LEU A 21 -4.03 13.45 64.84
CA LEU A 21 -3.10 12.91 65.84
C LEU A 21 -3.68 11.92 66.87
N ILE A 22 -3.40 10.62 66.72
CA ILE A 22 -3.26 9.71 67.86
C ILE A 22 -1.81 9.26 67.95
N ARG A 23 -1.16 9.76 69.00
CA ARG A 23 0.20 9.44 69.43
C ARG A 23 0.30 7.97 69.82
N VAL A 24 1.16 7.19 69.17
CA VAL A 24 1.54 5.85 69.64
C VAL A 24 2.50 6.02 70.82
N PRO A 25 2.19 5.54 72.04
CA PRO A 25 3.09 5.66 73.19
C PRO A 25 4.28 4.70 73.08
N HIS A 26 5.44 5.19 73.50
CA HIS A 26 6.76 4.67 73.16
C HIS A 26 7.26 3.58 74.15
N SER A 27 6.40 2.60 74.49
CA SER A 27 6.62 1.75 75.69
C SER A 27 6.23 0.27 75.57
N VAL A 28 6.02 -0.28 74.37
CA VAL A 28 5.78 -1.72 74.17
C VAL A 28 6.90 -2.35 73.33
N LEU A 29 8.14 -2.07 73.75
CA LEU A 29 9.30 -2.87 73.41
C LEU A 29 9.54 -3.88 74.53
N VAL A 30 9.79 -5.13 74.14
CA VAL A 30 10.55 -6.14 74.88
C VAL A 30 10.05 -6.45 76.29
N LYS A 31 9.21 -7.49 76.39
CA LYS A 31 9.49 -8.59 77.32
C LYS A 31 9.30 -9.93 76.61
N GLU A 32 10.37 -10.71 76.67
CA GLU A 32 10.40 -12.16 76.92
C GLU A 32 9.32 -13.02 76.24
N VAL A 33 9.63 -13.86 75.24
CA VAL A 33 10.67 -14.93 75.21
C VAL A 33 10.47 -15.92 76.36
N GLU A 34 10.64 -17.20 76.07
CA GLU A 34 10.44 -18.35 76.99
C GLU A 34 8.99 -18.70 77.37
N ASN A 35 8.18 -19.04 76.36
CA ASN A 35 7.57 -20.39 76.38
C ASN A 35 7.01 -20.82 75.00
N HIS A 36 6.60 -22.09 74.92
CA HIS A 36 5.88 -22.71 73.79
C HIS A 36 6.68 -23.09 72.54
N THR A 37 7.91 -23.57 72.75
CA THR A 37 8.63 -24.45 71.81
C THR A 37 7.95 -25.83 71.68
N CYS A 38 6.65 -25.89 71.34
CA CYS A 38 5.89 -27.13 71.28
C CYS A 38 4.70 -27.16 70.28
N ILE A 39 4.62 -26.26 69.28
CA ILE A 39 3.49 -26.24 68.33
C ILE A 39 3.89 -26.11 66.84
N THR A 40 5.13 -26.46 66.49
CA THR A 40 5.66 -26.38 65.10
C THR A 40 5.74 -27.73 64.37
N GLY A 41 5.15 -28.80 64.93
CA GLY A 41 5.24 -30.16 64.38
C GLY A 41 4.13 -30.61 63.41
N ARG A 42 2.98 -29.90 63.32
CA ARG A 42 1.80 -30.38 62.56
C ARG A 42 1.23 -29.43 61.49
N ALA A 43 1.68 -28.17 61.39
CA ALA A 43 1.15 -27.21 60.43
C ALA A 43 1.76 -27.31 59.01
N VAL A 44 2.98 -27.83 58.86
CA VAL A 44 3.73 -27.79 57.59
C VAL A 44 3.21 -28.80 56.55
N LYS A 45 2.54 -29.88 56.98
CA LYS A 45 2.17 -31.00 56.08
C LYS A 45 0.85 -30.80 55.31
N GLN A 46 0.07 -29.75 55.59
CA GLN A 46 -1.19 -29.45 54.86
C GLN A 46 -1.09 -28.30 53.84
N GLN A 47 -0.09 -27.42 53.93
CA GLN A 47 0.05 -26.31 52.97
C GLN A 47 0.55 -26.76 51.58
N ARG A 48 1.21 -27.92 51.45
CA ARG A 48 1.66 -28.48 50.15
C ARG A 48 0.55 -29.05 49.26
N ALA A 49 -0.71 -29.12 49.73
CA ALA A 49 -1.83 -29.65 48.94
C ALA A 49 -2.66 -28.58 48.20
N ALA A 50 -2.58 -27.31 48.61
CA ALA A 50 -3.38 -26.22 48.04
C ALA A 50 -2.65 -25.41 46.94
N GLU A 51 -1.32 -25.29 47.03
CA GLU A 51 -0.47 -24.49 46.13
C GLU A 51 -0.26 -25.10 44.72
N LEU A 52 -0.75 -26.32 44.45
CA LEU A 52 -0.55 -27.04 43.18
C LEU A 52 -1.81 -27.14 42.30
N ARG A 53 -2.81 -26.27 42.54
CA ARG A 53 -4.09 -26.26 41.79
C ARG A 53 -4.56 -24.88 41.31
N VAL A 54 -3.64 -23.95 41.02
CA VAL A 54 -3.95 -22.96 39.97
C VAL A 54 -3.91 -23.69 38.63
N ALA A 55 -5.10 -24.03 38.14
CA ALA A 55 -5.27 -24.91 37.01
C ALA A 55 -4.62 -24.36 35.74
N ARG A 56 -3.68 -25.16 35.24
CA ARG A 56 -3.25 -25.27 33.84
C ARG A 56 -4.15 -24.53 32.83
N HIS A 57 -3.46 -23.74 32.00
CA HIS A 57 -3.77 -23.63 30.58
C HIS A 57 -5.11 -22.93 30.27
N GLY A 58 -5.10 -21.60 30.38
CA GLY A 58 -5.96 -20.76 29.55
C GLY A 58 -5.69 -21.11 28.08
N ARG A 59 -6.56 -21.95 27.50
CA ARG A 59 -6.44 -22.44 26.13
C ARG A 59 -6.48 -21.23 25.19
N ARG A 60 -5.34 -20.92 24.59
CA ARG A 60 -5.17 -19.91 23.54
C ARG A 60 -5.98 -20.32 22.28
N GLN A 61 -7.29 -20.10 22.30
CA GLN A 61 -8.12 -20.28 21.10
C GLN A 61 -8.06 -19.06 20.16
N SER A 62 -7.58 -17.92 20.66
CA SER A 62 -7.42 -16.66 19.92
C SER A 62 -6.32 -16.65 18.84
N GLY A 63 -5.62 -17.76 18.62
CA GLY A 63 -4.49 -17.86 17.67
C GLY A 63 -4.81 -18.56 16.33
N SER A 64 -5.89 -19.36 16.25
CA SER A 64 -6.14 -20.21 15.07
C SER A 64 -6.49 -19.41 13.83
N ILE A 65 -7.34 -18.38 13.98
CA ILE A 65 -7.83 -17.54 12.89
C ILE A 65 -6.70 -16.76 12.20
N VAL A 66 -5.69 -16.33 12.97
CA VAL A 66 -4.52 -15.63 12.42
C VAL A 66 -3.70 -16.54 11.51
N ILE A 67 -3.53 -17.81 11.89
CA ILE A 67 -2.75 -18.78 11.11
C ILE A 67 -3.48 -19.15 9.81
N GLU A 68 -4.79 -19.34 9.86
CA GLU A 68 -5.62 -19.59 8.68
C GLU A 68 -5.57 -18.41 7.69
N PHE A 69 -5.69 -17.17 8.19
CA PHE A 69 -5.55 -15.98 7.38
C PHE A 69 -4.15 -15.84 6.76
N VAL A 70 -3.08 -16.13 7.51
CA VAL A 70 -1.69 -16.06 7.00
C VAL A 70 -1.43 -17.04 5.85
N ILE A 71 -2.14 -18.17 5.79
CA ILE A 71 -2.03 -19.14 4.67
C ILE A 71 -2.84 -18.68 3.45
N LEU A 72 -3.99 -18.03 3.65
CA LEU A 72 -4.83 -17.51 2.55
C LEU A 72 -4.32 -16.18 1.97
N LEU A 73 -3.70 -15.34 2.80
CA LEU A 73 -3.16 -14.03 2.42
C LEU A 73 -2.22 -14.07 1.19
N PRO A 74 -1.19 -14.94 1.08
CA PRO A 74 -0.32 -14.97 -0.10
C PRO A 74 -1.08 -15.34 -1.38
N PHE A 75 -2.09 -16.21 -1.30
CA PHE A 75 -2.94 -16.53 -2.45
C PHE A 75 -3.80 -15.34 -2.88
N LEU A 76 -4.42 -14.65 -1.91
CA LEU A 76 -5.20 -13.43 -2.17
C LEU A 76 -4.33 -12.31 -2.77
N LEU A 77 -3.12 -12.13 -2.26
CA LEU A 77 -2.16 -11.15 -2.77
C LEU A 77 -1.67 -11.50 -4.18
N MET A 78 -1.42 -12.78 -4.47
CA MET A 78 -1.06 -13.24 -5.83
C MET A 78 -2.17 -12.92 -6.85
N VAL A 79 -3.43 -13.18 -6.50
CA VAL A 79 -4.57 -12.83 -7.36
C VAL A 79 -4.70 -11.31 -7.51
N LEU A 80 -4.54 -10.55 -6.42
CA LEU A 80 -4.63 -9.09 -6.44
C LEU A 80 -3.54 -8.46 -7.33
N PHE A 81 -2.27 -8.86 -7.18
CA PHE A 81 -1.18 -8.36 -8.01
C PHE A 81 -1.36 -8.77 -9.48
N GLY A 82 -1.84 -9.99 -9.75
CA GLY A 82 -2.17 -10.43 -11.11
C GLY A 82 -3.25 -9.56 -11.78
N ILE A 83 -4.30 -9.17 -11.04
CA ILE A 83 -5.33 -8.25 -11.55
C ILE A 83 -4.76 -6.85 -11.78
N ILE A 84 -3.89 -6.36 -10.90
CA ILE A 84 -3.27 -5.02 -11.04
C ILE A 84 -2.32 -4.99 -12.26
N ASP A 85 -1.44 -5.99 -12.41
CA ASP A 85 -0.53 -6.08 -13.57
C ASP A 85 -1.32 -6.22 -14.89
N ALA A 86 -2.41 -6.99 -14.92
CA ALA A 86 -3.26 -7.12 -16.10
C ALA A 86 -4.02 -5.81 -16.43
N SER A 87 -4.41 -5.05 -15.41
CA SER A 87 -5.05 -3.74 -15.58
C SER A 87 -4.08 -2.71 -16.14
N ALA A 88 -2.83 -2.67 -15.63
CA ALA A 88 -1.78 -1.80 -16.14
C ALA A 88 -1.39 -2.15 -17.60
N LEU A 89 -1.29 -3.44 -17.94
CA LEU A 89 -1.06 -3.91 -19.32
C LEU A 89 -2.15 -3.39 -20.30
N MET A 90 -3.42 -3.46 -19.90
CA MET A 90 -4.54 -2.95 -20.70
C MET A 90 -4.54 -1.42 -20.80
N TYR A 91 -4.16 -0.72 -19.73
CA TYR A 91 -4.03 0.73 -19.71
C TYR A 91 -2.93 1.21 -20.68
N ASP A 92 -1.74 0.61 -20.63
CA ASP A 92 -0.63 0.96 -21.53
C ASP A 92 -1.01 0.72 -23.01
N LYS A 93 -1.74 -0.36 -23.29
CA LYS A 93 -2.28 -0.63 -24.64
C LYS A 93 -3.26 0.46 -25.11
N ALA A 94 -4.09 0.98 -24.21
CA ALA A 94 -4.99 2.10 -24.52
C ALA A 94 -4.23 3.42 -24.71
N ALA A 95 -3.23 3.70 -23.87
CA ALA A 95 -2.33 4.86 -24.01
C ALA A 95 -1.59 4.85 -25.35
N LEU A 96 -1.00 3.71 -25.75
CA LEU A 96 -0.40 3.52 -27.07
C LEU A 96 -1.38 3.82 -28.22
N THR A 97 -2.62 3.32 -28.12
CA THR A 97 -3.63 3.54 -29.17
C THR A 97 -4.01 5.02 -29.30
N ASN A 98 -4.15 5.72 -28.17
CA ASN A 98 -4.44 7.15 -28.14
C ASN A 98 -3.27 8.00 -28.66
N ALA A 99 -2.04 7.64 -28.29
CA ALA A 99 -0.84 8.32 -28.77
C ALA A 99 -0.64 8.13 -30.29
N ALA A 100 -0.83 6.92 -30.82
CA ALA A 100 -0.74 6.63 -32.25
C ALA A 100 -1.76 7.47 -33.04
N ARG A 101 -3.00 7.55 -32.54
CA ARG A 101 -4.07 8.36 -33.16
C ARG A 101 -3.78 9.86 -33.09
N THR A 102 -3.19 10.34 -32.00
CA THR A 102 -2.81 11.76 -31.81
C THR A 102 -1.68 12.15 -32.77
N ALA A 103 -0.65 11.31 -32.88
CA ALA A 103 0.46 11.51 -33.79
C ALA A 103 0.03 11.42 -35.26
N ALA A 104 -0.82 10.45 -35.62
CA ALA A 104 -1.38 10.34 -36.97
C ALA A 104 -2.16 11.61 -37.34
N ARG A 105 -3.06 12.08 -36.45
CA ARG A 105 -3.83 13.31 -36.69
C ARG A 105 -2.93 14.54 -36.86
N ALA A 106 -1.95 14.73 -35.99
CA ALA A 106 -1.01 15.83 -36.11
C ALA A 106 -0.17 15.75 -37.39
N GLY A 107 0.17 14.53 -37.83
CA GLY A 107 0.93 14.28 -39.05
C GLY A 107 0.15 14.51 -40.34
N THR A 108 -1.16 14.27 -40.37
CA THR A 108 -2.01 14.48 -41.56
C THR A 108 -2.47 15.92 -41.77
N CYS A 109 -2.48 16.75 -40.72
CA CYS A 109 -2.97 18.12 -40.82
C CYS A 109 -2.13 18.99 -41.77
N LEU A 110 -2.81 19.69 -42.68
CA LEU A 110 -2.20 20.55 -43.70
C LEU A 110 -1.22 21.56 -43.11
N SER A 111 0.06 21.38 -43.40
CA SER A 111 1.17 22.23 -42.95
C SER A 111 2.12 22.49 -44.11
N VAL A 112 2.69 23.70 -44.18
CA VAL A 112 3.64 24.09 -45.21
C VAL A 112 4.94 24.56 -44.54
N PRO A 113 6.05 23.78 -44.56
CA PRO A 113 6.17 22.44 -45.17
C PRO A 113 5.42 21.34 -44.38
N PRO A 114 5.14 20.17 -44.99
CA PRO A 114 4.56 19.01 -44.30
C PRO A 114 5.41 18.51 -43.14
N LEU A 115 4.79 17.88 -42.13
CA LEU A 115 5.50 17.38 -40.96
C LEU A 115 6.45 16.22 -41.31
N THR A 116 7.68 16.30 -40.81
CA THR A 116 8.67 15.23 -40.94
C THR A 116 8.33 14.05 -40.02
N VAL A 117 8.84 12.86 -40.35
CA VAL A 117 8.78 11.67 -39.48
C VAL A 117 9.29 11.98 -38.06
N SER A 118 10.36 12.76 -37.91
CA SER A 118 10.90 13.13 -36.59
C SER A 118 9.95 14.01 -35.78
N GLN A 119 9.20 14.91 -36.41
CA GLN A 119 8.18 15.74 -35.75
C GLN A 119 6.98 14.90 -35.30
N ILE A 120 6.49 13.99 -36.15
CA ILE A 120 5.39 13.07 -35.81
C ILE A 120 5.80 12.14 -34.66
N THR A 121 7.03 11.62 -34.68
CA THR A 121 7.60 10.83 -33.58
C THR A 121 7.72 11.65 -32.28
N ALA A 122 8.08 12.93 -32.35
CA ALA A 122 8.10 13.81 -31.17
C ALA A 122 6.68 14.02 -30.58
N VAL A 123 5.65 14.16 -31.43
CA VAL A 123 4.25 14.23 -30.97
C VAL A 123 3.82 12.91 -30.31
N ALA A 124 4.17 11.75 -30.89
CA ALA A 124 3.88 10.44 -30.29
C ALA A 124 4.55 10.28 -28.92
N ASN A 125 5.83 10.65 -28.80
CA ASN A 125 6.57 10.57 -27.54
C ASN A 125 6.03 11.53 -26.48
N THR A 126 5.61 12.74 -26.88
CA THR A 126 4.92 13.69 -25.98
C THR A 126 3.58 13.13 -25.51
N ALA A 127 2.80 12.48 -26.38
CA ALA A 127 1.53 11.86 -26.01
C ALA A 127 1.68 10.62 -25.10
N LEU A 128 2.84 9.95 -25.14
CA LEU A 128 3.17 8.84 -24.23
C LEU A 128 3.82 9.30 -22.91
N GLN A 129 4.29 10.54 -22.82
CA GLN A 129 5.01 11.05 -21.65
C GLN A 129 4.11 11.00 -20.40
N GLY A 130 4.55 10.27 -19.37
CA GLY A 130 3.78 10.06 -18.14
C GLY A 130 2.54 9.17 -18.28
N SER A 131 2.29 8.59 -19.47
CA SER A 131 1.10 7.76 -19.75
C SER A 131 1.38 6.25 -19.78
N LEU A 132 2.61 5.81 -19.48
CA LEU A 132 3.01 4.40 -19.42
C LEU A 132 3.25 3.96 -17.98
N LEU A 133 2.51 2.95 -17.53
CA LEU A 133 2.55 2.35 -16.19
C LEU A 133 3.53 1.16 -16.18
N SER A 134 4.81 1.45 -16.40
CA SER A 134 5.86 0.44 -16.38
C SER A 134 6.77 0.57 -15.16
N GLY A 135 7.20 -0.56 -14.61
CA GLY A 135 8.09 -0.60 -13.45
C GLY A 135 9.52 -0.13 -13.71
N ASN A 136 9.86 0.31 -14.93
CA ASN A 136 11.20 0.78 -15.27
C ASN A 136 11.17 1.86 -16.36
N THR A 137 11.57 3.08 -16.01
CA THR A 137 11.47 4.30 -16.85
C THR A 137 12.41 4.34 -18.05
N SER A 138 13.12 3.26 -18.36
CA SER A 138 14.15 3.21 -19.42
C SER A 138 13.69 2.60 -20.74
N ASP A 139 12.60 1.83 -20.77
CA ASP A 139 12.06 1.28 -22.03
C ASP A 139 11.28 2.39 -22.76
N VAL A 140 11.89 2.96 -23.80
CA VAL A 140 11.25 3.97 -24.67
C VAL A 140 10.42 3.24 -25.72
N ALA A 141 9.15 3.63 -25.87
CA ALA A 141 8.31 3.09 -26.94
C ALA A 141 8.91 3.40 -28.32
N THR A 142 9.05 2.37 -29.15
CA THR A 142 9.53 2.51 -30.52
C THR A 142 8.42 3.06 -31.41
N VAL A 143 8.75 4.12 -32.16
CA VAL A 143 7.81 4.80 -33.07
C VAL A 143 8.23 4.57 -34.50
N SER A 144 7.33 4.00 -35.30
CA SER A 144 7.47 3.85 -36.74
C SER A 144 6.41 4.70 -37.43
N VAL A 145 6.82 5.51 -38.39
CA VAL A 145 5.94 6.36 -39.20
C VAL A 145 6.21 6.04 -40.66
N ASP A 146 5.19 5.55 -41.35
CA ASP A 146 5.25 5.26 -42.79
C ASP A 146 4.54 6.37 -43.57
N GLN A 147 5.34 7.06 -44.40
CA GLN A 147 4.92 8.07 -45.38
C GLN A 147 5.30 7.66 -46.81
N SER A 148 5.54 6.37 -47.06
CA SER A 148 5.95 5.84 -48.38
C SER A 148 4.97 6.18 -49.51
N SER A 149 3.70 6.39 -49.18
CA SER A 149 2.65 6.82 -50.10
C SER A 149 2.63 8.33 -50.40
N GLY A 150 3.61 9.09 -49.89
CA GLY A 150 3.70 10.54 -50.02
C GLY A 150 2.82 11.32 -49.01
N THR A 151 2.92 12.64 -49.08
CA THR A 151 2.27 13.60 -48.16
C THR A 151 1.21 14.47 -48.85
N ALA A 152 0.75 14.08 -50.04
CA ALA A 152 -0.32 14.77 -50.74
C ALA A 152 -1.69 14.41 -50.15
N THR A 153 -2.66 15.33 -50.22
CA THR A 153 -4.05 15.10 -49.83
C THR A 153 -4.57 13.77 -50.39
N GLY A 154 -5.10 12.90 -49.51
CA GLY A 154 -5.57 11.57 -49.85
C GLY A 154 -4.55 10.44 -49.69
N SER A 155 -3.24 10.71 -49.60
CA SER A 155 -2.24 9.69 -49.28
C SER A 155 -2.41 9.19 -47.83
N PRO A 156 -2.25 7.89 -47.54
CA PRO A 156 -2.31 7.36 -46.18
C PRO A 156 -1.00 7.58 -45.42
N LEU A 157 -1.12 8.15 -44.21
CA LEU A 157 -0.12 8.14 -43.14
C LEU A 157 -0.39 6.96 -42.21
N THR A 158 0.61 6.12 -41.96
CA THR A 158 0.52 5.06 -40.94
C THR A 158 1.49 5.34 -39.80
N VAL A 159 0.98 5.37 -38.57
CA VAL A 159 1.80 5.49 -37.34
C VAL A 159 1.64 4.22 -36.52
N THR A 160 2.76 3.53 -36.26
CA THR A 160 2.81 2.34 -35.41
C THR A 160 3.70 2.60 -34.19
N LEU A 161 3.18 2.32 -33.01
CA LEU A 161 3.88 2.38 -31.73
C LEU A 161 4.05 0.97 -31.18
N SER A 162 5.26 0.59 -30.80
CA SER A 162 5.57 -0.72 -30.22
C SER A 162 6.36 -0.54 -28.92
N TYR A 163 5.88 -1.19 -27.86
CA TYR A 163 6.37 -1.04 -26.49
C TYR A 163 6.55 -2.40 -25.80
N SER A 164 7.65 -2.61 -25.09
CA SER A 164 7.91 -3.85 -24.34
C SER A 164 7.42 -3.71 -22.90
N TYR A 165 6.35 -4.41 -22.54
CA TYR A 165 5.79 -4.36 -21.20
C TYR A 165 6.50 -5.33 -20.25
N GLN A 166 7.07 -4.79 -19.18
CA GLN A 166 7.82 -5.53 -18.15
C GLN A 166 7.05 -5.73 -16.84
N GLY A 167 5.80 -5.23 -16.75
CA GLY A 167 4.94 -5.25 -15.56
C GLY A 167 5.38 -4.41 -14.37
N LEU A 168 4.57 -4.45 -13.30
CA LEU A 168 4.78 -3.69 -12.07
C LEU A 168 5.21 -4.60 -10.90
N PHE A 169 4.56 -5.75 -10.73
CA PHE A 169 4.78 -6.64 -9.57
C PHE A 169 5.35 -8.01 -9.96
N MET A 170 4.65 -8.73 -10.82
CA MET A 170 5.01 -10.09 -11.28
C MET A 170 5.66 -10.09 -12.66
N GLY A 171 5.66 -8.95 -13.35
CA GLY A 171 6.06 -8.85 -14.76
C GLY A 171 7.46 -9.35 -15.08
N SER A 172 8.47 -9.10 -14.25
CA SER A 172 9.84 -9.62 -14.46
C SER A 172 9.94 -11.14 -14.32
N ALA A 173 9.15 -11.73 -13.41
CA ALA A 173 9.03 -13.18 -13.28
C ALA A 173 8.26 -13.77 -14.48
N LEU A 174 7.21 -13.09 -14.93
CA LEU A 174 6.42 -13.49 -16.10
C LEU A 174 7.26 -13.41 -17.39
N THR A 175 7.93 -12.30 -17.70
CA THR A 175 8.72 -12.15 -18.93
C THR A 175 9.92 -13.09 -18.99
N THR A 176 10.45 -13.52 -17.84
CA THR A 176 11.47 -14.59 -17.77
C THR A 176 10.91 -15.96 -18.18
N ILE A 177 9.62 -16.22 -17.97
CA ILE A 177 8.95 -17.50 -18.26
C ILE A 177 8.26 -17.49 -19.64
N THR A 178 7.60 -16.40 -20.00
CA THR A 178 6.79 -16.27 -21.24
C THR A 178 7.51 -15.55 -22.38
N GLY A 179 8.69 -14.97 -22.10
CA GLY A 179 9.34 -14.00 -22.99
C GLY A 179 8.74 -12.59 -22.87
N PRO A 180 9.38 -11.58 -23.52
CA PRO A 180 8.94 -10.19 -23.47
C PRO A 180 7.55 -10.00 -24.10
N ILE A 181 6.67 -9.27 -23.41
CA ILE A 181 5.31 -8.98 -23.89
C ILE A 181 5.33 -7.66 -24.67
N VAL A 182 5.34 -7.74 -26.01
CA VAL A 182 5.34 -6.55 -26.87
C VAL A 182 3.91 -6.09 -27.17
N LEU A 183 3.57 -4.89 -26.72
CA LEU A 183 2.33 -4.19 -27.04
C LEU A 183 2.55 -3.32 -28.28
N SER A 184 1.80 -3.56 -29.36
CA SER A 184 1.79 -2.70 -30.56
C SER A 184 0.44 -2.02 -30.78
N ALA A 185 0.43 -0.78 -31.24
CA ALA A 185 -0.77 -0.07 -31.69
C ALA A 185 -0.49 0.67 -32.99
N THR A 186 -1.44 0.64 -33.92
CA THR A 186 -1.31 1.29 -35.23
C THR A 186 -2.52 2.16 -35.50
N ALA A 187 -2.29 3.37 -36.01
CA ALA A 187 -3.31 4.28 -36.50
C ALA A 187 -2.99 4.66 -37.96
N VAL A 188 -4.02 4.71 -38.80
CA VAL A 188 -3.94 5.13 -40.20
C VAL A 188 -4.90 6.30 -40.40
N MET A 189 -4.42 7.36 -41.04
CA MET A 189 -5.23 8.52 -41.44
C MET A 189 -4.75 9.00 -42.82
N ASN A 190 -5.63 9.62 -43.60
CA ASN A 190 -5.24 10.21 -44.89
C ASN A 190 -4.89 11.68 -44.69
N TYR A 191 -3.88 12.18 -45.42
CA TYR A 191 -3.55 13.60 -45.48
C TYR A 191 -4.75 14.43 -45.97
N GLU A 192 -4.96 15.60 -45.37
CA GLU A 192 -5.99 16.59 -45.75
C GLU A 192 -5.36 17.77 -46.52
#